data_AF-A0AAN8IRE2-F1
#
_entry.id   AF-A0AAN8IRE2-F1
#
_cell.length_a   1.000
_cell.length_b   1.000
_cell.length_c   1.000
_cell.angle_alpha   90.00
_cell.angle_beta   90.00
_cell.angle_gamma   90.00
#
_symmetry.space_group_name_H-M   'P 1'
#
loop_
_entity.id
_entity.type
_entity.pdbx_description
1 polymer ?
#
loop_
_entity_poly.entity_id
_entity_poly.type
_entity_poly.pdbx_seq_one_letter_code
_entity_poly.pdbx_strand_id
1 'polypeptide(L)' 'MRHADNSCILGFHMLFYILCALLFINAITAEATSCEDDKELPLMCERILRENLCNNATTGFDEFSQKHCRKTCQLCS' A
#
# COMPACT_ATOMS: atom_id res chain seq x y z
N MET A 1 42.64 24.30 -18.44
CA MET A 1 41.18 24.25 -18.64
C MET A 1 40.70 22.88 -18.18
N ARG A 2 40.36 22.71 -16.89
CA ARG A 2 39.89 21.43 -16.31
C ARG A 2 38.98 21.77 -15.14
N HIS A 3 37.78 22.28 -15.40
CA HIS A 3 36.77 22.56 -14.36
C HIS A 3 35.33 22.38 -14.84
N ALA A 4 35.11 21.83 -16.04
CA ALA A 4 33.77 21.64 -16.62
C ALA A 4 33.24 20.20 -16.50
N ASP A 5 34.12 19.20 -16.29
CA ASP A 5 33.72 17.79 -16.35
C ASP A 5 33.11 17.24 -15.05
N ASN A 6 33.48 17.80 -13.88
CA ASN A 6 33.00 17.31 -12.58
C ASN A 6 31.58 17.77 -12.23
N SER A 7 31.11 18.88 -12.82
CA SER A 7 29.77 19.41 -12.55
C SER A 7 28.66 18.57 -13.18
N CYS A 8 28.91 18.00 -14.36
CA CYS A 8 27.96 17.08 -15.02
C CYS A 8 27.82 15.75 -14.26
N ILE A 9 28.92 15.22 -13.72
CA ILE A 9 28.93 13.97 -12.96
C ILE A 9 28.16 14.13 -11.64
N LEU A 10 28.38 15.24 -10.92
CA LEU A 10 27.62 15.54 -9.71
C LEU A 10 26.12 15.70 -10.00
N GLY A 11 25.75 16.40 -11.07
CA GLY A 11 24.35 16.57 -11.47
C GLY A 11 23.66 15.26 -11.80
N PHE A 12 24.35 14.35 -12.50
CA PHE A 12 23.83 13.02 -12.84
C PHE A 12 23.64 12.13 -11.61
N HIS A 13 24.59 12.17 -10.67
CA HIS A 13 24.46 11.48 -9.39
C HIS A 13 23.28 12.01 -8.56
N MET A 14 23.13 13.34 -8.45
CA MET A 14 22.04 13.96 -7.69
C MET A 14 20.67 13.59 -8.28
N LEU A 15 20.53 13.58 -9.61
CA LEU A 15 19.31 13.13 -10.29
C LEU A 15 19.02 11.65 -10.04
N PHE A 16 20.05 10.79 -10.07
CA PHE A 16 19.90 9.37 -9.76
C PHE A 16 19.42 9.15 -8.33
N TYR A 17 20.00 9.85 -7.34
CA TYR A 17 19.55 9.77 -5.95
C TYR A 17 18.11 10.26 -5.75
N ILE A 18 17.71 11.34 -6.43
CA ILE A 18 16.33 11.85 -6.38
C ILE A 18 15.37 10.83 -6.98
N LEU A 19 15.70 10.23 -8.12
CA LEU A 19 14.88 9.19 -8.76
C LEU A 19 14.76 7.94 -7.86
N CYS A 20 15.87 7.48 -7.28
CA CYS A 20 15.85 6.38 -6.32
C CYS A 20 14.99 6.69 -5.09
N ALA A 21 15.08 7.92 -4.54
CA ALA A 21 14.27 8.34 -3.40
C ALA A 21 12.77 8.39 -3.75
N LEU A 22 12.40 8.91 -4.93
CA LEU A 22 11.02 8.92 -5.40
C LEU A 22 10.45 7.51 -5.61
N LEU A 23 11.25 6.59 -6.16
CA LEU A 23 10.87 5.18 -6.30
C LEU A 23 10.68 4.50 -4.93
N PHE A 24 11.56 4.78 -3.97
CA PHE A 24 11.48 4.22 -2.62
C PHE A 24 10.25 4.75 -1.86
N ILE A 25 9.97 6.05 -1.95
CA ILE A 25 8.76 6.66 -1.37
C ILE A 25 7.51 6.05 -2.00
N ASN A 26 7.46 5.90 -3.33
CA ASN A 26 6.33 5.29 -4.02
C ASN A 26 6.09 3.84 -3.59
N ALA A 27 7.15 3.05 -3.40
CA ALA A 27 7.05 1.68 -2.91
C ALA A 27 6.45 1.62 -1.49
N ILE A 28 6.93 2.46 -0.57
CA ILE A 28 6.40 2.53 0.80
C ILE A 28 4.93 2.98 0.80
N THR A 29 4.58 3.98 -0.01
CA THR A 29 3.18 4.45 -0.07
C THR A 29 2.24 3.43 -0.71
N ALA A 30 2.72 2.61 -1.66
CA ALA A 30 1.92 1.54 -2.27
C ALA A 30 1.61 0.41 -1.28
N GLU A 31 2.52 0.12 -0.35
CA GLU A 31 2.25 -0.82 0.74
C GLU A 31 1.21 -0.24 1.73
N ALA A 32 1.30 1.06 2.04
CA ALA A 32 0.38 1.75 2.93
C ALA A 32 -1.05 1.91 2.37
N THR A 33 -1.23 2.03 1.05
CA THR A 33 -2.57 2.04 0.42
C THR A 33 -3.18 0.66 0.22
N SER A 34 -2.45 -0.42 0.48
CA SER A 34 -3.00 -1.78 0.32
C SER A 34 -3.99 -2.19 1.42
N CYS A 35 -4.18 -1.32 2.42
CA CYS A 35 -5.08 -1.52 3.54
C CYS A 35 -6.32 -0.61 3.46
N GLU A 36 -7.11 -0.78 2.41
CA GLU A 36 -8.43 -0.17 2.30
C GLU A 36 -9.51 -1.26 2.17
N ASP A 37 -10.70 -0.96 2.70
CA ASP A 37 -11.89 -1.73 2.39
C ASP A 37 -12.38 -1.37 0.99
N ASP A 38 -12.96 -2.34 0.31
CA ASP A 38 -13.53 -2.17 -1.02
C ASP A 38 -14.75 -1.24 -0.95
N LYS A 39 -14.65 -0.11 -1.65
CA LYS A 39 -15.66 0.96 -1.64
C LYS A 39 -16.95 0.55 -2.32
N GLU A 40 -16.94 -0.52 -3.13
CA GLU A 40 -18.14 -1.04 -3.77
C GLU A 40 -19.02 -1.86 -2.81
N LEU A 41 -18.46 -2.32 -1.68
CA LEU A 41 -19.11 -3.29 -0.78
C LEU A 41 -19.16 -2.86 0.71
N PRO A 42 -19.42 -1.58 1.05
CA PRO A 42 -19.36 -1.11 2.45
C PRO A 42 -20.38 -1.80 3.37
N LEU A 43 -21.58 -2.09 2.85
CA LEU A 43 -22.65 -2.76 3.61
C LEU A 43 -22.31 -4.22 3.95
N MET A 44 -21.53 -4.90 3.10
CA MET A 44 -21.06 -6.27 3.37
C MET A 44 -20.00 -6.25 4.47
N CYS A 45 -19.03 -5.33 4.40
CA CYS A 45 -18.01 -5.20 5.44
C CYS A 45 -18.63 -4.85 6.80
N GLU A 46 -19.60 -3.94 6.86
CA GLU A 46 -20.33 -3.65 8.10
C GLU A 46 -21.09 -4.86 8.65
N ARG A 47 -21.72 -5.67 7.78
CA ARG A 47 -22.40 -6.90 8.21
C ARG A 47 -21.41 -7.91 8.79
N ILE A 48 -20.27 -8.10 8.13
CA ILE A 48 -19.21 -9.01 8.58
C ILE A 48 -18.68 -8.59 9.96
N LEU A 49 -18.47 -7.28 10.17
CA LEU A 49 -18.07 -6.74 11.46
C LEU A 49 -19.15 -6.97 12.53
N ARG A 50 -20.42 -6.66 12.20
CA ARG A 50 -21.55 -6.77 13.14
C ARG A 50 -21.81 -8.21 13.56
N GLU A 51 -21.69 -9.16 12.64
CA GLU A 51 -21.90 -10.58 12.90
C GLU A 51 -20.62 -11.31 13.36
N ASN A 52 -19.54 -10.57 13.58
CA ASN A 52 -18.24 -11.08 14.04
C ASN A 52 -17.67 -12.21 13.16
N LEU A 53 -17.88 -12.07 11.84
CA LEU A 53 -17.52 -13.08 10.84
C LEU A 53 -16.07 -12.95 10.34
N CYS A 54 -15.34 -11.91 10.75
CA CYS A 54 -13.94 -11.67 10.35
C CYS A 54 -13.00 -12.85 10.70
N ASN A 55 -13.30 -13.61 11.75
CA ASN A 55 -12.48 -14.74 12.22
C ASN A 55 -13.12 -16.11 11.95
N ASN A 56 -14.18 -16.16 11.13
CA ASN A 56 -14.95 -17.38 10.94
C ASN A 56 -14.39 -18.22 9.78
N ALA A 57 -13.39 -19.05 10.09
CA ALA A 57 -12.71 -19.94 9.14
C ALA A 57 -13.63 -21.03 8.53
N THR A 58 -14.84 -21.21 9.05
CA THR A 58 -15.79 -22.22 8.59
C THR A 58 -16.69 -21.71 7.46
N THR A 59 -16.68 -20.40 7.21
CA THR A 59 -17.51 -19.76 6.19
C THR A 59 -16.63 -19.11 5.12
N GLY A 60 -17.04 -19.16 3.85
CA GLY A 60 -16.33 -18.48 2.74
C GLY A 60 -16.21 -16.95 2.86
N PHE A 61 -16.63 -16.38 3.99
CA PHE A 61 -16.41 -14.98 4.37
C PHE A 61 -14.96 -14.68 4.72
N ASP A 62 -14.13 -15.69 5.04
CA ASP A 62 -12.69 -15.48 5.34
C ASP A 62 -11.91 -14.99 4.11
N GLU A 63 -12.09 -15.62 2.94
CA GLU A 63 -11.48 -15.10 1.70
C GLU A 63 -12.04 -13.72 1.31
N PHE A 64 -13.34 -13.50 1.54
CA PHE A 64 -13.97 -12.23 1.22
C PHE A 64 -13.46 -11.11 2.13
N SER A 65 -13.39 -11.31 3.44
CA SER A 65 -12.89 -10.31 4.40
C SER A 65 -11.41 -10.03 4.16
N GLN A 66 -10.60 -11.05 3.86
CA GLN A 66 -9.19 -10.92 3.50
C GLN A 66 -8.95 -10.18 2.19
N LYS A 67 -9.92 -10.11 1.28
CA LYS A 67 -9.76 -9.45 -0.02
C LYS A 67 -10.41 -8.07 -0.07
N HIS A 68 -11.60 -7.92 0.53
CA HIS A 68 -12.45 -6.75 0.36
C HIS A 68 -12.69 -5.96 1.65
N CYS A 69 -12.52 -6.56 2.83
CA CYS A 69 -12.84 -5.90 4.11
C CYS A 69 -11.65 -5.93 5.08
N ARG A 70 -10.43 -5.81 4.55
CA ARG A 70 -9.20 -5.97 5.33
C ARG A 70 -9.08 -4.96 6.46
N LYS A 71 -9.47 -3.70 6.23
CA LYS A 71 -9.38 -2.64 7.23
C LYS A 71 -10.48 -2.78 8.28
N THR A 72 -11.71 -3.09 7.84
CA THR A 72 -12.84 -3.38 8.72
C THR A 72 -12.55 -4.57 9.64
N CYS A 73 -11.92 -5.62 9.12
CA CYS A 73 -11.52 -6.80 9.90
C CYS A 73 -10.14 -6.69 10.57
N GLN A 74 -9.50 -5.52 10.54
CA GLN A 74 -8.18 -5.27 11.14
C GLN A 74 -7.09 -6.27 10.68
N LEU A 75 -7.20 -6.77 9.45
CA LEU A 75 -6.27 -7.71 8.83
C LEU A 75 -5.03 -7.01 8.25
N CYS A 76 -5.02 -5.68 8.28
CA CYS A 76 -3.92 -4.82 7.90
C CYS A 76 -3.96 -3.54 8.75
N SER A 77 -2.82 -2.87 8.86
CA SER A 77 -2.58 -1.70 9.74
C SER A 77 -1.96 -0.56 8.96
#